data_AF-A0A9D1ATP0-F1
#
_entry.id   AF-A0A9D1ATP0-F1
#
_cell.length_a   1.000
_cell.length_b   1.000
_cell.length_c   1.000
_cell.angle_alpha   90.00
_cell.angle_beta   90.00
_cell.angle_gamma   90.00
#
_symmetry.space_group_name_H-M   'P 1'
#
loop_
_entity.id
_entity.type
_entity.pdbx_description
1 polymer ?
#
loop_
_entity_poly.entity_id
_entity_poly.type
_entity_poly.pdbx_seq_one_letter_code
_entity_poly.pdbx_strand_id
1 'polypeptide(L)'
;MRAWKQSKSQLEAAGGRLLLLSSDPLDQLEVLVARHGFESLDIGHATPEDWVRFGVTNPERQHLPHPTTLVIAPDGAELMRAVHDNYRQRADPGQAIAVTRAWRAGAPIPSGPRPPTPPSAPDWEAAASISLARTGSTLSLTAVIAPGYHLYGASEEQSIPLYLRTDSGQRAPVPGGTRRDWPHGTSWVLEDTVELRLEVPADRPVSGQVGWQLCTEQLCSAPRNERFSLAPEEGRVIR
;
A
#
# COMPACT_ATOMS: atom_id res chain seq x y z
N MET A 1 -13.10 -16.12 2.28
CA MET A 1 -12.35 -17.33 2.69
C MET A 1 -11.84 -17.99 1.42
N ARG A 2 -10.52 -18.00 1.26
CA ARG A 2 -9.81 -18.21 -0.02
C ARG A 2 -9.70 -19.75 -0.23
N ALA A 3 -10.01 -20.28 -1.43
CA ALA A 3 -10.38 -21.69 -1.70
C ALA A 3 -9.29 -22.79 -1.46
N TRP A 4 -8.19 -22.46 -0.79
CA TRP A 4 -6.98 -23.28 -0.68
C TRP A 4 -7.17 -24.65 -0.03
N LYS A 5 -8.12 -24.79 0.89
CA LYS A 5 -8.34 -26.05 1.63
C LYS A 5 -8.87 -27.18 0.75
N GLN A 6 -9.76 -26.87 -0.18
CA GLN A 6 -10.26 -27.85 -1.16
C GLN A 6 -9.19 -28.24 -2.17
N SER A 7 -8.32 -27.30 -2.55
CA SER A 7 -7.22 -27.55 -3.47
C SER A 7 -6.13 -28.44 -2.86
N LYS A 8 -5.83 -28.33 -1.55
CA LYS A 8 -4.74 -29.08 -0.91
C LYS A 8 -4.83 -30.60 -1.12
N SER A 9 -5.96 -31.22 -0.77
CA SER A 9 -6.10 -32.69 -0.87
C SER A 9 -6.04 -33.20 -2.31
N GLN A 10 -6.57 -32.42 -3.27
CA GLN A 10 -6.45 -32.73 -4.69
C GLN A 10 -5.01 -32.56 -5.21
N LEU A 11 -4.28 -31.57 -4.70
CA LEU A 11 -2.89 -31.28 -5.05
C LEU A 11 -1.93 -32.35 -4.50
N GLU A 12 -2.09 -32.74 -3.24
CA GLU A 12 -1.31 -33.82 -2.63
C GLU A 12 -1.57 -35.16 -3.34
N ALA A 13 -2.83 -35.42 -3.73
CA ALA A 13 -3.19 -36.60 -4.53
C ALA A 13 -2.55 -36.59 -5.94
N ALA A 14 -2.25 -35.41 -6.50
CA ALA A 14 -1.51 -35.25 -7.74
C ALA A 14 0.03 -35.25 -7.56
N GLY A 15 0.51 -35.54 -6.34
CA GLY A 15 1.93 -35.53 -5.99
C GLY A 15 2.53 -34.12 -5.83
N GLY A 16 1.71 -33.06 -5.85
CA GLY A 16 2.14 -31.68 -5.66
C GLY A 16 2.38 -31.32 -4.19
N ARG A 17 3.19 -30.27 -3.95
CA ARG A 17 3.35 -29.67 -2.62
C ARG A 17 2.95 -28.19 -2.69
N LEU A 18 2.28 -27.71 -1.64
CA LEU A 18 1.94 -26.29 -1.51
C LEU A 18 3.11 -25.56 -0.82
N LEU A 19 3.64 -24.55 -1.49
CA LEU A 19 4.68 -23.66 -0.95
C LEU A 19 4.05 -22.30 -0.65
N LEU A 20 4.20 -21.83 0.58
CA LEU A 20 3.85 -20.45 0.96
C LEU A 20 5.12 -19.61 0.97
N LEU A 21 5.17 -18.62 0.08
CA LEU A 21 6.18 -17.57 0.08
C LEU A 21 5.56 -16.32 0.71
N SER A 22 6.17 -15.82 1.78
CA SER A 22 5.79 -14.54 2.40
C SER A 22 7.03 -13.75 2.83
N SER A 23 6.87 -12.43 2.97
CA SER A 23 7.85 -11.54 3.61
C SER A 23 7.65 -11.43 5.12
N ASP A 24 6.62 -12.06 5.68
CA ASP A 24 6.39 -12.07 7.12
C ASP A 24 7.46 -12.95 7.81
N PRO A 25 7.85 -12.63 9.05
CA PRO A 25 8.75 -13.47 9.84
C PRO A 25 8.28 -14.93 9.93
N LEU A 26 9.22 -15.88 9.86
CA LEU A 26 8.93 -17.32 9.79
C LEU A 26 8.07 -17.82 10.97
N ASP A 27 8.32 -17.31 12.17
CA ASP A 27 7.56 -17.60 13.38
C ASP A 27 6.10 -17.13 13.30
N GLN A 28 5.84 -15.98 12.68
CA GLN A 28 4.48 -15.50 12.43
C GLN A 28 3.76 -16.34 11.37
N LEU A 29 4.49 -16.80 10.35
CA LEU A 29 3.95 -17.67 9.31
C LEU A 29 3.58 -19.04 9.85
N GLU A 30 4.42 -19.64 10.69
CA GLU A 30 4.13 -20.92 11.34
C GLU A 30 2.86 -20.84 12.20
N VAL A 31 2.69 -19.76 12.97
CA VAL A 31 1.47 -19.50 13.77
C VAL A 31 0.24 -19.34 12.88
N LEU A 32 0.35 -18.60 11.77
CA LEU A 32 -0.75 -18.41 10.81
C LEU A 32 -1.13 -19.72 10.12
N VAL A 33 -0.14 -20.50 9.67
CA VAL A 33 -0.32 -21.81 9.03
C VAL A 33 -1.02 -22.78 9.98
N ALA A 34 -0.56 -22.86 11.23
CA ALA A 34 -1.17 -23.69 12.28
C ALA A 34 -2.61 -23.24 12.60
N ARG A 35 -2.85 -21.94 12.78
CA ARG A 35 -4.18 -21.37 13.07
C ARG A 35 -5.20 -21.67 11.98
N HIS A 36 -4.76 -21.78 10.73
CA HIS A 36 -5.62 -22.09 9.60
C HIS A 36 -5.76 -23.61 9.33
N GLY A 37 -5.13 -24.46 10.13
CA GLY A 37 -5.24 -25.92 10.04
C GLY A 37 -4.51 -26.51 8.84
N PHE A 38 -3.41 -25.88 8.43
CA PHE A 38 -2.54 -26.42 7.40
C PHE A 38 -1.49 -27.33 8.04
N GLU A 39 -1.66 -28.64 7.88
CA GLU A 39 -0.60 -29.60 8.19
C GLU A 39 0.43 -29.59 7.03
N SER A 40 1.73 -29.64 7.32
CA SER A 40 2.81 -29.91 6.33
C SER A 40 2.92 -29.00 5.09
N LEU A 41 2.77 -27.68 5.25
CA LEU A 41 3.18 -26.72 4.22
C LEU A 41 4.70 -26.51 4.29
N ASP A 42 5.40 -26.62 3.16
CA ASP A 42 6.76 -26.09 3.10
C ASP A 42 6.64 -24.56 3.16
N ILE A 43 7.28 -23.93 4.15
CA ILE A 43 7.29 -22.47 4.32
C ILE A 43 8.65 -21.97 3.86
N GLY A 44 8.66 -21.12 2.83
CA GLY A 44 9.85 -20.41 2.40
C GLY A 44 9.74 -18.95 2.83
N HIS A 45 10.63 -18.50 3.71
CA HIS A 45 10.79 -17.07 3.96
C HIS A 45 11.51 -16.45 2.76
N ALA A 46 10.89 -15.47 2.11
CA ALA A 46 11.47 -14.73 1.00
C ALA A 46 11.71 -13.29 1.44
N THR A 47 12.97 -12.86 1.45
CA THR A 47 13.31 -11.45 1.71
C THR A 47 12.81 -10.58 0.56
N PRO A 48 12.63 -9.25 0.73
CA PRO A 48 12.32 -8.35 -0.38
C PRO A 48 13.26 -8.50 -1.58
N GLU A 49 14.54 -8.78 -1.34
CA GLU A 49 15.54 -9.06 -2.38
C GLU A 49 15.27 -10.38 -3.11
N ASP A 50 14.76 -11.39 -2.42
CA ASP A 50 14.36 -12.67 -3.02
C ASP A 50 13.11 -12.50 -3.88
N TRP A 51 12.13 -11.71 -3.44
CA TRP A 51 10.96 -11.36 -4.27
C TRP A 51 11.38 -10.68 -5.58
N VAL A 52 12.36 -9.76 -5.51
CA VAL A 52 12.93 -9.11 -6.71
C VAL A 52 13.57 -10.15 -7.61
N ARG A 53 14.40 -11.04 -7.04
CA ARG A 53 15.12 -12.09 -7.77
C ARG A 53 14.17 -13.10 -8.42
N PHE A 54 13.03 -13.37 -7.79
CA PHE A 54 12.02 -14.31 -8.28
C PHE A 54 11.11 -13.70 -9.36
N GLY A 55 11.22 -12.40 -9.65
CA GLY A 55 10.32 -11.72 -10.60
C GLY A 55 8.89 -11.60 -10.07
N VAL A 56 8.72 -11.67 -8.75
CA VAL A 56 7.41 -11.63 -8.06
C VAL A 56 7.24 -10.31 -7.29
N THR A 57 8.12 -9.34 -7.53
CA THR A 57 7.96 -7.97 -7.03
C THR A 57 7.12 -7.10 -7.92
N ASN A 58 6.37 -6.21 -7.28
CA ASN A 58 5.87 -5.03 -7.94
C ASN A 58 7.06 -4.12 -8.31
N PRO A 59 7.36 -3.87 -9.60
CA PRO A 59 8.44 -2.97 -10.00
C PRO A 59 8.20 -1.53 -9.49
N GLU A 60 6.94 -1.15 -9.28
CA GLU A 60 6.54 0.15 -8.74
C GLU A 60 6.44 0.17 -7.20
N ARG A 61 6.29 -0.99 -6.54
CA ARG A 61 6.18 -1.09 -5.07
C ARG A 61 6.98 -2.27 -4.52
N GLN A 62 8.30 -2.19 -4.68
CA GLN A 62 9.26 -3.28 -4.40
C GLN A 62 9.24 -3.82 -2.95
N HIS A 63 8.59 -3.10 -2.01
CA HIS A 63 8.47 -3.44 -0.59
C HIS A 63 7.15 -4.15 -0.23
N LEU A 64 6.20 -4.29 -1.17
CA LEU A 64 4.93 -4.97 -0.92
C LEU A 64 4.95 -6.34 -1.61
N PRO A 65 4.97 -7.47 -0.87
CA PRO A 65 4.85 -8.78 -1.48
C PRO A 65 3.48 -8.90 -2.17
N HIS A 66 3.46 -9.41 -3.40
CA HIS A 66 2.20 -9.79 -4.03
C HIS A 66 1.72 -11.10 -3.40
N PRO A 67 0.46 -11.22 -2.96
CA PRO A 67 -0.09 -12.50 -2.57
C PRO A 67 -0.36 -13.33 -3.84
N THR A 68 0.70 -13.94 -4.37
CA THR A 68 0.64 -14.93 -5.44
C THR A 68 0.76 -16.29 -4.80
N THR A 69 -0.16 -17.20 -5.11
CA THR A 69 0.02 -18.59 -4.74
C THR A 69 0.45 -19.37 -5.96
N LEU A 70 1.64 -19.95 -5.84
CA LEU A 70 2.21 -20.88 -6.80
C LEU A 70 2.18 -22.28 -6.19
N VAL A 71 1.72 -23.25 -6.97
CA VAL A 71 1.81 -24.66 -6.62
C VAL A 71 2.74 -25.32 -7.61
N ILE A 72 3.76 -25.99 -7.09
CA ILE A 72 4.85 -26.54 -7.87
C ILE A 72 5.00 -28.02 -7.50
N ALA A 73 5.11 -28.89 -8.50
CA ALA A 73 5.39 -30.29 -8.35
C ALA A 73 6.81 -30.54 -7.78
N PRO A 74 7.11 -31.75 -7.28
CA PRO A 74 8.44 -32.12 -6.80
C PRO A 74 9.54 -31.93 -7.84
N ASP A 75 9.24 -32.23 -9.12
CA ASP A 75 10.12 -32.04 -10.29
C ASP A 75 10.23 -30.56 -10.73
N GLY A 76 9.55 -29.66 -10.02
CA GLY A 76 9.53 -28.24 -10.31
C GLY A 76 8.55 -27.82 -11.41
N ALA A 77 7.66 -28.69 -11.90
CA ALA A 77 6.60 -28.28 -12.83
C ALA A 77 5.54 -27.42 -12.13
N GLU A 78 5.03 -26.39 -12.80
CA GLU A 78 3.90 -25.59 -12.28
C GLU A 78 2.61 -26.41 -12.36
N LEU A 79 1.94 -26.59 -11.22
CA LEU A 79 0.66 -27.29 -11.14
C LEU A 79 -0.52 -26.31 -11.04
N MET A 80 -0.31 -25.15 -10.40
CA MET A 80 -1.36 -24.15 -10.25
C MET A 80 -0.76 -22.78 -9.99
N ARG A 81 -1.42 -21.75 -10.53
CA ARG A 81 -1.18 -20.36 -10.19
C ARG A 81 -2.48 -19.65 -9.91
N ALA A 82 -2.54 -19.03 -8.74
CA ALA A 82 -3.62 -18.15 -8.36
C ALA A 82 -3.04 -16.74 -8.11
N VAL A 83 -3.28 -15.87 -9.07
CA VAL A 83 -2.96 -14.43 -9.04
C VAL A 83 -4.28 -13.70 -9.08
N HIS A 84 -4.43 -12.62 -8.32
CA HIS A 84 -5.61 -11.78 -8.39
C HIS A 84 -5.73 -11.14 -9.80
N ASP A 85 -6.93 -11.11 -10.38
CA ASP A 85 -7.15 -10.83 -11.82
C ASP A 85 -6.55 -9.50 -12.31
N ASN A 86 -6.61 -8.46 -11.48
CA ASN A 86 -6.01 -7.14 -11.75
C ASN A 86 -4.49 -7.16 -12.00
N TYR A 87 -3.80 -8.27 -11.71
CA TYR A 87 -2.34 -8.37 -11.74
C TYR A 87 -1.82 -9.57 -12.56
N ARG A 88 -2.70 -10.25 -13.31
CA ARG A 88 -2.38 -11.47 -14.08
C ARG A 88 -1.25 -11.29 -15.12
N GLN A 89 -1.05 -10.06 -15.62
CA GLN A 89 -0.01 -9.72 -16.60
C GLN A 89 1.36 -9.38 -15.98
N ARG A 90 1.49 -9.36 -14.64
CA ARG A 90 2.60 -8.68 -13.94
C ARG A 90 3.51 -9.61 -13.11
N ALA A 91 3.24 -10.91 -13.09
CA ALA A 91 4.10 -11.92 -12.45
C ALA A 91 4.72 -12.79 -13.53
N ASP A 92 6.07 -12.87 -13.62
CA ASP A 92 6.74 -13.84 -14.49
C ASP A 92 6.97 -15.16 -13.72
N PRO A 93 6.09 -16.16 -13.93
CA PRO A 93 6.18 -17.45 -13.26
C PRO A 93 7.43 -18.26 -13.62
N GLY A 94 7.96 -18.06 -14.84
CA GLY A 94 9.05 -18.85 -15.38
C GLY A 94 10.31 -18.63 -14.56
N GLN A 95 10.51 -17.38 -14.11
CA GLN A 95 11.62 -17.00 -13.26
C GLN A 95 11.49 -17.54 -11.83
N ALA A 96 10.31 -17.44 -11.20
CA ALA A 96 10.08 -18.01 -9.87
C ALA A 96 10.29 -19.54 -9.84
N ILE A 97 9.85 -20.24 -10.89
CA ILE A 97 10.04 -21.69 -11.06
C ILE A 97 11.52 -22.02 -11.29
N ALA A 98 12.21 -21.28 -12.17
CA ALA A 98 13.62 -21.49 -12.45
C ALA A 98 14.49 -21.32 -11.20
N VAL A 99 14.21 -20.32 -10.37
CA VAL A 99 14.94 -20.08 -9.13
C VAL A 99 14.63 -21.14 -8.08
N THR A 100 13.36 -21.56 -7.96
CA THR A 100 12.98 -22.66 -7.05
C THR A 100 13.67 -23.97 -7.43
N ARG A 101 13.79 -24.27 -8.73
CA ARG A 101 14.54 -25.42 -9.24
C ARG A 101 16.03 -25.32 -8.95
N ALA A 102 16.65 -24.15 -9.16
CA ALA A 102 18.06 -23.93 -8.86
C ALA A 102 18.37 -24.11 -7.36
N TRP A 103 17.52 -23.56 -6.48
CA TRP A 103 17.65 -23.71 -5.03
C TRP A 103 17.56 -25.18 -4.57
N ARG A 104 16.58 -25.94 -5.09
CA ARG A 104 16.45 -27.38 -4.78
C ARG A 104 17.61 -28.23 -5.30
N ALA A 105 18.24 -27.83 -6.39
CA ALA A 105 19.41 -28.50 -6.94
C ALA A 105 20.71 -28.17 -6.18
N GLY A 106 20.65 -27.36 -5.11
CA GLY A 106 21.83 -26.88 -4.39
C GLY A 106 22.69 -25.91 -5.21
N ALA A 107 22.17 -25.39 -6.33
CA ALA A 107 22.87 -24.44 -7.16
C ALA A 107 22.82 -23.05 -6.51
N PRO A 108 23.91 -22.26 -6.60
CA PRO A 108 23.87 -20.86 -6.20
C PRO A 108 22.81 -20.15 -7.04
N ILE A 109 21.94 -19.40 -6.36
CA ILE A 109 20.88 -18.63 -7.00
C ILE A 109 21.57 -17.65 -7.96
N PRO A 110 21.28 -17.68 -9.28
CA PRO A 110 21.86 -16.72 -10.20
C PRO A 110 21.51 -15.32 -9.73
N SER A 111 22.50 -14.43 -9.64
CA SER A 111 22.26 -13.01 -9.47
C SER A 111 21.53 -12.52 -10.72
N GLY A 112 20.20 -12.48 -10.64
CA GLY A 112 19.38 -11.85 -11.65
C GLY A 112 19.83 -10.40 -11.89
N PRO A 113 19.46 -9.79 -13.02
CA PRO A 113 19.75 -8.39 -13.27
C PRO A 113 19.32 -7.57 -12.05
N ARG A 114 20.24 -6.75 -11.54
CA ARG A 114 19.93 -5.82 -10.44
C ARG A 114 18.69 -5.05 -10.87
N PRO A 115 17.64 -4.95 -10.03
CA PRO A 115 16.49 -4.15 -10.38
C PRO A 115 16.98 -2.75 -10.75
N PRO A 116 16.33 -2.08 -11.72
CA PRO A 116 16.60 -0.68 -11.94
C PRO A 116 16.50 0.02 -10.59
N THR A 117 17.49 0.86 -10.27
CA THR A 117 17.42 1.72 -9.10
C THR A 117 16.06 2.41 -9.16
N PRO A 118 15.20 2.27 -8.13
CA PRO A 118 13.93 2.97 -8.15
C PRO A 118 14.23 4.45 -8.43
N PRO A 119 13.39 5.15 -9.21
CA PRO A 119 13.53 6.59 -9.33
C PRO A 119 13.69 7.15 -7.91
N SER A 120 14.59 8.11 -7.73
CA SER A 120 14.86 8.72 -6.43
C SER A 120 13.54 8.94 -5.72
N ALA A 121 13.39 8.34 -4.53
CA ALA A 121 12.11 8.36 -3.81
C ALA A 121 11.58 9.81 -3.79
N PRO A 122 10.29 10.03 -4.12
CA PRO A 122 9.75 11.37 -4.15
C PRO A 122 10.01 12.09 -2.82
N ASP A 123 10.40 13.36 -2.89
CA ASP A 123 10.58 14.18 -1.69
C ASP A 123 9.20 14.52 -1.12
N TRP A 124 8.68 13.61 -0.30
CA TRP A 124 7.36 13.75 0.31
C TRP A 124 7.30 14.95 1.25
N GLU A 125 8.43 15.40 1.83
CA GLU A 125 8.47 16.55 2.74
C GLU A 125 8.31 17.86 1.97
N ALA A 126 8.97 17.99 0.82
CA ALA A 126 8.79 19.14 -0.06
C ALA A 126 7.48 19.09 -0.89
N ALA A 127 6.80 17.94 -0.93
CA ALA A 127 5.63 17.72 -1.79
C ALA A 127 4.38 18.50 -1.41
N ALA A 128 4.20 18.87 -0.13
CA ALA A 128 3.12 19.76 0.27
C ALA A 128 3.38 20.42 1.62
N SER A 129 2.94 21.66 1.76
CA SER A 129 2.79 22.32 3.06
C SER A 129 1.32 22.33 3.48
N ILE A 130 1.07 21.98 4.74
CA ILE A 130 -0.28 21.95 5.32
C ILE A 130 -0.27 22.81 6.58
N SER A 131 -1.06 23.87 6.55
CA SER A 131 -1.21 24.81 7.64
C SER A 131 -2.65 24.86 8.14
N LEU A 132 -2.82 25.04 9.45
CA LEU A 132 -4.07 25.43 10.07
C LEU A 132 -3.99 26.86 10.56
N ALA A 133 -5.06 27.60 10.37
CA ALA A 133 -5.23 28.91 10.96
C ALA A 133 -6.64 29.03 11.52
N ARG A 134 -6.79 29.70 12.65
CA ARG A 134 -8.07 30.03 13.23
C ARG A 134 -8.21 31.53 13.33
N THR A 135 -9.33 32.04 12.82
CA THR A 135 -9.72 33.45 12.91
C THR A 135 -11.17 33.50 13.36
N GLY A 136 -11.42 34.00 14.57
CA GLY A 136 -12.73 33.99 15.22
C GLY A 136 -13.34 32.58 15.31
N SER A 137 -14.51 32.43 14.67
CA SER A 137 -15.26 31.17 14.59
C SER A 137 -14.85 30.28 13.41
N THR A 138 -13.88 30.68 12.60
CA THR A 138 -13.50 29.90 11.42
C THR A 138 -12.15 29.24 11.61
N LEU A 139 -12.12 27.91 11.52
CA LEU A 139 -10.91 27.11 11.38
C LEU A 139 -10.66 26.84 9.89
N SER A 140 -9.52 27.27 9.38
CA SER A 140 -9.10 27.08 8.00
C SER A 140 -7.93 26.12 7.93
N LEU A 141 -8.00 25.16 7.01
CA LEU A 141 -6.86 24.36 6.58
C LEU A 141 -6.48 24.81 5.17
N THR A 142 -5.20 25.07 4.95
CA THR A 142 -4.64 25.33 3.63
C THR A 142 -3.60 24.25 3.35
N ALA A 143 -3.77 23.54 2.24
CA ALA A 143 -2.78 22.62 1.70
C ALA A 143 -2.24 23.20 0.38
N VAL A 144 -0.95 23.47 0.32
CA VAL A 144 -0.25 23.89 -0.91
C VAL A 144 0.54 22.68 -1.40
N ILE A 145 0.18 22.16 -2.57
CA ILE A 145 0.65 20.91 -3.13
C ILE A 145 1.60 21.22 -4.28
N ALA A 146 2.80 20.63 -4.24
CA ALA A 146 3.80 20.82 -5.28
C ALA A 146 3.36 20.16 -6.60
N PRO A 147 3.79 20.67 -7.77
CA PRO A 147 3.49 20.06 -9.06
C PRO A 147 3.92 18.60 -9.14
N GLY A 148 3.08 17.75 -9.75
CA GLY A 148 3.31 16.31 -9.86
C GLY A 148 2.85 15.50 -8.65
N TYR A 149 2.33 16.17 -7.61
CA TYR A 149 1.70 15.55 -6.45
C TYR A 149 0.22 15.89 -6.38
N HIS A 150 -0.52 15.06 -5.66
CA HIS A 150 -1.92 15.29 -5.37
C HIS A 150 -2.33 14.71 -4.01
N LEU A 151 -3.43 15.23 -3.49
CA LEU A 151 -4.23 14.63 -2.41
C LEU A 151 -5.50 14.02 -3.00
N TYR A 152 -6.22 13.22 -2.22
CA TYR A 152 -7.52 12.71 -2.63
C TYR A 152 -8.68 13.60 -2.16
N GLY A 153 -9.62 13.86 -3.07
CA GLY A 153 -10.84 14.61 -2.83
C GLY A 153 -11.96 13.77 -2.23
N ALA A 154 -13.09 14.40 -1.92
CA ALA A 154 -14.24 13.74 -1.27
C ALA A 154 -14.94 12.70 -2.14
N SER A 155 -14.74 12.75 -3.46
CA SER A 155 -15.33 11.79 -4.41
C SER A 155 -14.47 10.54 -4.59
N GLU A 156 -13.32 10.44 -3.91
CA GLU A 156 -12.46 9.27 -3.94
C GLU A 156 -13.07 8.11 -3.12
N GLU A 157 -13.16 6.93 -3.74
CA GLU A 157 -13.76 5.74 -3.12
C GLU A 157 -12.72 4.76 -2.54
N GLN A 158 -11.51 4.75 -3.08
CA GLN A 158 -10.54 3.67 -2.83
C GLN A 158 -9.37 4.09 -1.93
N SER A 159 -9.15 5.39 -1.79
CA SER A 159 -7.99 5.97 -1.12
C SER A 159 -8.39 6.84 0.07
N ILE A 160 -7.42 7.41 0.79
CA ILE A 160 -7.68 8.20 2.01
C ILE A 160 -7.80 9.69 1.62
N PRO A 161 -9.01 10.28 1.69
CA PRO A 161 -9.20 11.69 1.37
C PRO A 161 -8.52 12.60 2.40
N LEU A 162 -8.16 13.81 1.96
CA LEU A 162 -7.86 14.89 2.89
C LEU A 162 -9.05 15.08 3.83
N TYR A 163 -8.81 15.21 5.13
CA TYR A 163 -9.86 15.58 6.07
C TYR A 163 -9.36 16.53 7.16
N LEU A 164 -10.29 17.36 7.64
CA LEU A 164 -10.17 18.15 8.86
C LEU A 164 -11.39 17.82 9.74
N ARG A 165 -11.12 17.35 10.97
CA ARG A 165 -12.16 16.98 11.94
C ARG A 165 -11.81 17.48 13.34
N THR A 166 -12.80 18.02 14.06
CA THR A 166 -12.65 18.37 15.49
C THR A 166 -12.93 17.17 16.40
N ASP A 167 -12.46 17.22 17.64
CA ASP A 167 -12.76 16.19 18.65
C ASP A 167 -14.28 16.12 18.98
N SER A 168 -15.04 17.19 18.70
CA SER A 168 -16.51 17.21 18.77
C SER A 168 -17.19 16.46 17.61
N GLY A 169 -16.42 15.99 16.62
CA GLY A 169 -16.91 15.23 15.47
C GLY A 169 -17.31 16.06 14.26
N GLN A 170 -17.23 17.40 14.32
CA GLN A 170 -17.48 18.27 13.18
C GLN A 170 -16.40 18.05 12.10
N ARG A 171 -16.79 18.10 10.83
CA ARG A 171 -15.89 17.87 9.69
C ARG A 171 -15.98 19.02 8.72
N ALA A 172 -14.84 19.49 8.22
CA ALA A 172 -14.82 20.45 7.14
C ALA A 172 -15.33 19.79 5.84
N PRO A 173 -16.11 20.49 5.01
CA PRO A 173 -16.43 20.02 3.67
C PRO A 173 -15.15 19.95 2.84
N VAL A 174 -14.92 18.81 2.19
CA VAL A 174 -13.76 18.56 1.33
C VAL A 174 -14.24 18.66 -0.13
N PRO A 175 -13.53 19.37 -1.03
CA PRO A 175 -13.90 19.41 -2.44
C PRO A 175 -13.89 18.00 -3.05
N GLY A 176 -14.79 17.76 -4.01
CA GLY A 176 -14.86 16.46 -4.70
C GLY A 176 -13.55 16.10 -5.42
N GLY A 177 -12.85 17.11 -5.94
CA GLY A 177 -11.61 16.97 -6.70
C GLY A 177 -11.85 16.91 -8.21
N THR A 178 -10.75 16.85 -8.95
CA THR A 178 -10.74 16.65 -10.40
C THR A 178 -10.63 15.16 -10.68
N ARG A 179 -11.51 14.63 -11.53
CA ARG A 179 -11.43 13.24 -11.99
C ARG A 179 -10.16 13.03 -12.81
N ARG A 180 -9.37 12.02 -12.46
CA ARG A 180 -8.20 11.55 -13.21
C ARG A 180 -8.34 10.07 -13.50
N ASP A 181 -8.10 9.70 -14.76
CA ASP A 181 -8.09 8.31 -15.19
C ASP A 181 -6.65 7.82 -15.28
N TRP A 182 -6.34 6.77 -14.51
CA TRP A 182 -5.03 6.13 -14.46
C TRP A 182 -5.12 4.74 -15.08
N PRO A 183 -3.99 4.11 -15.48
CA PRO A 183 -3.99 2.75 -16.01
C PRO A 183 -4.53 1.69 -15.03
N HIS A 184 -4.76 2.04 -13.77
CA HIS A 184 -5.19 1.13 -12.70
C HIS A 184 -6.56 1.48 -12.13
N GLY A 185 -7.22 2.53 -12.62
CA GLY A 185 -8.51 2.99 -12.11
C GLY A 185 -8.70 4.50 -12.24
N THR A 186 -9.88 4.96 -11.85
CA THR A 186 -10.21 6.39 -11.79
C THR A 186 -10.06 6.86 -10.35
N SER A 187 -9.45 8.03 -10.15
CA SER A 187 -9.39 8.70 -8.85
C SER A 187 -9.89 10.14 -8.94
N TRP A 188 -10.25 10.70 -7.79
CA TRP A 188 -10.63 12.11 -7.67
C TRP A 188 -9.60 12.84 -6.82
N VAL A 189 -8.87 13.74 -7.46
CA VAL A 189 -7.64 14.32 -6.89
C VAL A 189 -7.76 15.81 -6.64
N LEU A 190 -7.00 16.30 -5.68
CA LEU A 190 -6.84 17.71 -5.37
C LEU A 190 -5.38 18.09 -5.67
N GLU A 191 -5.20 19.15 -6.44
CA GLU A 191 -3.91 19.66 -6.91
C GLU A 191 -3.80 21.15 -6.53
N ASP A 192 -2.61 21.73 -6.70
CA ASP A 192 -2.32 23.14 -6.41
C ASP A 192 -2.63 23.51 -4.95
N THR A 193 -3.54 24.47 -4.72
CA THR A 193 -3.91 24.93 -3.38
C THR A 193 -5.33 24.51 -3.05
N VAL A 194 -5.48 23.86 -1.89
CA VAL A 194 -6.77 23.45 -1.34
C VAL A 194 -7.03 24.17 -0.04
N GLU A 195 -8.21 24.77 0.09
CA GLU A 195 -8.69 25.35 1.34
C GLU A 195 -9.91 24.59 1.87
N LEU A 196 -9.85 24.18 3.13
CA LEU A 196 -11.01 23.69 3.87
C LEU A 196 -11.35 24.71 4.95
N ARG A 197 -12.65 24.95 5.17
CA ARG A 197 -13.13 25.85 6.23
C ARG A 197 -14.16 25.14 7.09
N LEU A 198 -14.06 25.32 8.40
CA LEU A 198 -14.95 24.74 9.37
C LEU A 198 -15.34 25.78 10.42
N GLU A 199 -16.64 25.93 10.64
CA GLU A 199 -17.14 26.76 11.75
C GLU A 199 -16.97 26.04 13.09
N VAL A 200 -16.37 26.76 14.03
CA VAL A 200 -15.98 26.30 15.36
C VAL A 200 -16.34 27.35 16.42
N PRO A 201 -16.55 26.97 17.70
CA PRO A 201 -16.87 27.93 18.75
C PRO A 201 -15.75 28.96 18.94
N ALA A 202 -16.05 30.26 18.88
CA ALA A 202 -15.06 31.33 18.94
C ALA A 202 -14.42 31.53 20.34
N ASP A 203 -15.09 31.07 21.38
CA ASP A 203 -14.83 31.40 22.78
C ASP A 203 -13.88 30.44 23.51
N ARG A 204 -13.50 29.32 22.89
CA ARG A 204 -12.66 28.29 23.50
C ARG A 204 -11.68 27.67 22.51
N PRO A 205 -10.57 27.06 22.99
CA PRO A 205 -9.67 26.30 22.13
C PRO A 205 -10.39 25.17 21.39
N VAL A 206 -9.87 24.85 20.20
CA VAL A 206 -10.40 23.77 19.35
C VAL A 206 -9.30 22.77 19.10
N SER A 207 -9.62 21.50 19.35
CA SER A 207 -8.73 20.37 19.11
C SER A 207 -9.32 19.41 18.10
N GLY A 208 -8.46 18.67 17.43
CA GLY A 208 -8.90 17.72 16.41
C GLY A 208 -7.76 17.02 15.70
N GLN A 209 -8.07 16.57 14.49
CA GLN A 209 -7.19 15.81 13.62
C GLN A 209 -7.26 16.32 12.19
N VAL A 210 -6.10 16.33 11.54
CA VAL A 210 -5.96 16.50 10.10
C VAL A 210 -5.31 15.23 9.56
N GLY A 211 -5.88 14.64 8.52
CA GLY A 211 -5.28 13.48 7.88
C GLY A 211 -5.26 13.61 6.37
N TRP A 212 -4.21 13.04 5.77
CA TRP A 212 -3.95 13.15 4.34
C TRP A 212 -3.01 12.04 3.88
N GLN A 213 -2.99 11.80 2.58
CA GLN A 213 -2.00 10.96 1.91
C GLN A 213 -1.62 11.66 0.61
N LEU A 214 -0.32 11.87 0.40
CA LEU A 214 0.18 12.47 -0.84
C LEU A 214 0.50 11.36 -1.83
N CYS A 215 0.15 11.58 -3.09
CA CYS A 215 0.47 10.66 -4.16
C CYS A 215 1.05 11.41 -5.35
N THR A 216 1.91 10.71 -6.08
CA THR A 216 2.26 10.99 -7.49
C THR A 216 1.38 10.09 -8.36
N GLU A 217 1.57 10.11 -9.68
CA GLU A 217 0.89 9.17 -10.57
C GLU A 217 1.19 7.69 -10.26
N GLN A 218 2.35 7.41 -9.65
CA GLN A 218 2.87 6.03 -9.50
C GLN A 218 2.90 5.56 -8.05
N LEU A 219 3.13 6.48 -7.12
CA LEU A 219 3.46 6.19 -5.73
C LEU A 219 2.64 7.04 -4.79
N CYS A 220 2.29 6.48 -3.64
CA CYS A 220 1.71 7.21 -2.52
C CYS A 220 2.63 7.16 -1.30
N SER A 221 2.66 8.25 -0.54
CA SER A 221 3.27 8.29 0.79
C SER A 221 2.50 7.38 1.75
N ALA A 222 3.09 7.11 2.92
CA ALA A 222 2.30 6.62 4.05
C ALA A 222 1.20 7.65 4.39
N PRO A 223 0.00 7.20 4.78
CA PRO A 223 -1.03 8.09 5.31
C PRO A 223 -0.53 8.81 6.57
N ARG A 224 -0.84 10.09 6.70
CA ARG A 224 -0.51 10.91 7.87
C ARG A 224 -1.77 11.31 8.60
N ASN A 225 -1.66 11.42 9.91
CA ASN A 225 -2.74 11.86 10.79
C ASN A 225 -2.13 12.65 11.95
N GLU A 226 -2.29 13.96 11.91
CA GLU A 226 -1.71 14.89 12.87
C GLU A 226 -2.79 15.46 13.79
N ARG A 227 -2.50 15.51 15.08
CA ARG A 227 -3.37 16.17 16.06
C ARG A 227 -3.04 17.66 16.14
N PHE A 228 -4.09 18.46 16.34
CA PHE A 228 -3.95 19.89 16.61
C PHE A 228 -4.76 20.30 17.83
N SER A 229 -4.36 21.43 18.40
CA SER A 229 -5.07 22.21 19.40
C SER A 229 -4.73 23.67 19.10
N LEU A 230 -5.73 24.52 18.86
CA LEU A 230 -5.55 25.93 18.52
C LEU A 230 -6.42 26.81 19.42
N ALA A 231 -5.79 27.80 20.04
CA ALA A 231 -6.45 28.91 20.69
C ALA A 231 -7.21 29.80 19.67
N PRO A 232 -8.11 30.68 20.12
CA PRO A 232 -8.64 31.75 19.26
C PRO A 232 -7.49 32.59 18.68
N GLU A 233 -7.60 32.97 17.40
CA GLU A 233 -6.60 33.79 16.69
C GLU A 233 -5.18 33.18 16.62
N GLU A 234 -5.08 31.86 16.43
CA GLU A 234 -3.81 31.14 16.33
C GLU A 234 -3.62 30.48 14.95
N GLY A 235 -2.39 30.54 14.43
CA GLY A 235 -1.97 29.84 13.22
C GLY A 235 -0.79 28.91 13.48
N ARG A 236 -0.78 27.76 12.81
CA ARG A 236 0.27 26.75 12.89
C ARG A 236 0.48 26.10 11.53
N VAL A 237 1.73 26.03 11.11
CA VAL A 237 2.16 25.08 10.07
C VAL A 237 2.25 23.70 10.72
N ILE A 238 1.48 22.74 10.21
CA ILE A 238 1.60 21.34 10.61
C ILE A 238 2.76 20.70 9.86
N ARG A 239 2.96 21.13 8.61
CA ARG A 239 4.01 20.70 7.72
C ARG A 239 4.39 21.77 6.71
#